data_AF-A0A971TYX6-F1
#
_entry.id   AF-A0A971TYX6-F1
#
_cell.length_a   1.000
_cell.length_b   1.000
_cell.length_c   1.000
_cell.angle_alpha   90.00
_cell.angle_beta   90.00
_cell.angle_gamma   90.00
#
_symmetry.space_group_name_H-M   'P 1'
#
loop_
_entity.id
_entity.type
_entity.pdbx_description
1 polymer ?
#
loop_
_entity_poly.entity_id
_entity_poly.type
_entity_poly.pdbx_seq_one_letter_code
_entity_poly.pdbx_strand_id
1 'polypeptide(L)' 'MAISKDLLDILACPKCKGDLRLTEKEDGLICERCRLLYEIRDDIPIMLIDEARKLD' A
#
# COMPACT_ATOMS: atom_id res chain seq x y z
N MET A 1 6.53 -25.19 -16.00
CA MET A 1 6.00 -23.85 -15.70
C MET A 1 6.39 -23.50 -14.27
N ALA A 2 7.20 -22.48 -14.05
CA ALA A 2 7.45 -21.93 -12.72
C ALA A 2 7.92 -20.46 -12.84
N ILE A 3 6.92 -19.57 -12.74
CA ILE A 3 6.89 -18.11 -12.53
C ILE A 3 8.25 -17.37 -12.55
N SER A 4 8.42 -16.48 -13.53
CA SER A 4 9.48 -15.46 -13.62
C SER A 4 9.19 -14.27 -12.69
N LYS A 5 10.23 -13.73 -12.08
CA LYS A 5 10.29 -12.80 -10.94
C LYS A 5 9.87 -11.33 -11.20
N ASP A 6 9.21 -11.00 -12.32
CA ASP A 6 9.09 -9.60 -12.80
C ASP A 6 7.77 -8.86 -12.51
N LEU A 7 6.70 -9.49 -12.02
CA LEU A 7 5.35 -8.89 -12.17
C LEU A 7 4.53 -8.64 -10.90
N LEU A 8 4.97 -9.03 -9.71
CA LEU A 8 4.11 -9.01 -8.50
C LEU A 8 4.43 -7.92 -7.46
N ASP A 9 5.59 -7.26 -7.49
CA ASP A 9 6.12 -6.59 -6.28
C ASP A 9 6.87 -5.28 -6.56
N ILE A 10 6.16 -4.19 -6.90
CA ILE A 10 6.76 -2.84 -6.79
C ILE A 10 6.09 -1.97 -5.71
N LEU A 11 4.82 -2.20 -5.33
CA LEU A 11 4.17 -1.79 -4.07
C LEU A 11 2.69 -2.12 -4.18
N ALA A 12 2.34 -3.37 -3.89
CA ALA A 12 0.95 -3.83 -3.91
C ALA A 12 0.38 -3.82 -2.49
N CYS A 13 -0.90 -3.48 -2.35
CA CYS A 13 -1.57 -3.47 -1.06
C CYS A 13 -1.44 -4.84 -0.37
N PRO A 14 -0.99 -4.93 0.90
CA PRO A 14 -0.78 -6.20 1.59
C PRO A 14 -2.08 -7.01 1.76
N LYS A 15 -3.24 -6.35 1.69
CA LYS A 15 -4.55 -6.98 1.86
C LYS A 15 -5.14 -7.52 0.56
N CYS A 16 -5.09 -6.75 -0.52
CA CYS A 16 -5.77 -7.08 -1.77
C CYS A 16 -4.84 -7.26 -2.98
N LYS A 17 -3.53 -7.05 -2.79
CA LYS A 17 -2.50 -7.02 -3.84
C LYS A 17 -2.85 -6.09 -5.01
N GLY A 18 -3.68 -5.09 -4.75
CA GLY A 18 -4.04 -4.05 -5.72
C GLY A 18 -3.08 -2.87 -5.66
N ASP A 19 -3.29 -1.92 -6.56
CA ASP A 19 -2.47 -0.73 -6.68
C ASP A 19 -2.57 0.18 -5.43
N LEU A 20 -1.43 0.77 -5.07
CA LEU A 20 -1.32 1.80 -4.03
C LEU A 20 -1.04 3.15 -4.70
N ARG A 21 -1.70 4.19 -4.21
CA ARG A 21 -1.56 5.57 -4.66
C ARG A 21 -0.87 6.39 -3.58
N LEU A 22 0.21 7.08 -3.90
CA LEU A 22 0.84 8.01 -2.97
C LEU A 22 -0.10 9.20 -2.67
N THR A 23 -0.15 9.67 -1.43
CA THR A 23 -0.89 10.89 -1.06
C THR A 23 -0.26 12.12 -1.71
N GLU A 24 -1.02 13.21 -1.88
CA GLU A 24 -0.48 14.47 -2.44
C GLU A 24 0.63 15.09 -1.58
N LYS A 25 0.67 14.72 -0.30
CA LYS A 25 1.69 15.18 0.65
C LYS A 25 2.89 14.24 0.75
N GLU A 26 2.88 13.15 -0.02
CA GLU A 26 3.91 12.12 -0.01
C GLU A 26 4.14 11.49 1.39
N ASP A 27 3.14 11.61 2.26
CA ASP A 27 3.12 11.19 3.67
C ASP A 27 2.36 9.87 3.89
N GLY A 28 1.89 9.23 2.81
CA GLY A 28 1.10 8.01 2.90
C GLY A 28 0.86 7.32 1.56
N LEU A 29 0.40 6.08 1.65
CA LEU A 29 -0.04 5.23 0.55
C LEU A 29 -1.51 4.88 0.75
N ILE A 30 -2.36 5.30 -0.18
CA ILE A 30 -3.78 5.02 -0.23
C ILE A 30 -4.03 3.79 -1.10
N CYS A 31 -4.74 2.82 -0.57
CA CYS A 31 -5.37 1.76 -1.34
C CYS A 31 -6.85 2.10 -1.60
N GLU A 32 -7.20 2.48 -2.82
CA GLU A 32 -8.59 2.82 -3.18
C GLU A 32 -9.53 1.61 -3.08
N ARG A 33 -9.04 0.40 -3.40
CA ARG A 33 -9.84 -0.84 -3.32
C ARG A 33 -10.23 -1.21 -1.89
N CYS A 34 -9.29 -1.09 -0.96
CA CYS A 34 -9.53 -1.41 0.44
C CYS A 34 -10.03 -0.20 1.24
N ARG A 35 -9.97 1.01 0.65
CA ARG A 35 -10.16 2.30 1.33
C ARG A 35 -9.32 2.38 2.59
N LEU A 36 -8.03 2.05 2.45
CA LEU A 36 -7.04 2.08 3.52
C LEU A 36 -5.95 3.09 3.19
N LEU A 37 -5.53 3.85 4.19
CA LEU A 37 -4.40 4.77 4.17
C LEU A 37 -3.31 4.19 5.05
N TYR A 38 -2.17 3.86 4.44
CA TYR A 38 -0.94 3.49 5.12
C TYR A 38 -0.10 4.76 5.29
N GLU A 39 0.13 5.21 6.52
CA GLU A 39 0.94 6.39 6.79
C GLU A 39 2.44 6.08 6.60
N ILE A 40 3.21 7.08 6.17
CA ILE A 40 4.67 7.04 6.14
C ILE A 40 5.18 7.80 7.37
N ARG A 41 5.93 7.12 8.23
CA ARG A 41 6.54 7.70 9.43
C ARG A 41 8.04 7.47 9.37
N ASP A 42 8.83 8.52 9.61
CA ASP A 42 10.30 8.46 9.54
C ASP A 42 10.81 7.90 8.19
N ASP A 43 10.19 8.31 7.08
CA ASP A 43 10.45 7.79 5.73
C ASP A 43 10.18 6.28 5.54
N ILE A 44 9.51 5.63 6.51
CA ILE A 44 9.14 4.21 6.45
C ILE A 44 7.61 4.08 6.28
N PRO A 45 7.11 3.46 5.19
CA PRO A 45 5.69 3.20 5.02
C PRO A 45 5.22 2.12 6.01
N ILE A 46 4.27 2.48 6.87
CA ILE A 46 3.62 1.56 7.80
C ILE A 46 2.59 0.73 7.04
N MET A 47 3.04 -0.34 6.39
CA MET A 47 2.20 -1.28 5.63
C MET A 47 1.51 -2.34 6.51
N LEU A 48 1.15 -1.97 7.75
CA LEU A 48 0.42 -2.84 8.66
C LEU A 48 -1.08 -2.60 8.50
N ILE A 49 -1.85 -3.65 8.22
CA ILE A 49 -3.30 -3.55 8.01
C ILE A 49 -4.01 -3.06 9.28
N ASP A 50 -3.49 -3.43 10.46
CA ASP A 50 -4.04 -3.03 11.76
C ASP A 50 -3.78 -1.54 12.08
N GLU A 51 -2.66 -0.98 11.62
CA GLU A 51 -2.35 0.45 11.77
C GLU A 51 -2.93 1.30 10.63
N ALA A 52 -3.39 0.67 9.53
CA ALA A 52 -3.92 1.37 8.38
C ALA A 52 -5.21 2.10 8.73
N ARG A 53 -5.27 3.39 8.41
CA ARG A 53 -6.48 4.20 8.59
C ARG A 53 -7.51 3.88 7.52
N LYS A 54 -8.75 3.61 7.91
CA LYS A 54 -9.85 3.49 6.94
C LYS A 54 -10.27 4.88 6.47
N LEU A 55 -10.38 5.04 5.17
CA LEU A 55 -10.99 6.19 4.52
C LEU A 55 -12.50 5.90 4.47
N ASP A 56 -13.25 6.52 5.36
CA ASP A 56 -14.73 6.42 5.38
C ASP A 56 -15.35 7.06 4.13
#